data_AF-A0A3B3D5C3-F1
#
_entry.id   AF-A0A3B3D5C3-F1
#
_cell.length_a   1.000
_cell.length_b   1.000
_cell.length_c   1.000
_cell.angle_alpha   90.00
_cell.angle_beta   90.00
_cell.angle_gamma   90.00
#
_symmetry.space_group_name_H-M   'P 1'
#
loop_
_entity.id
_entity.type
_entity.pdbx_description
1 polymer ?
#
loop_
_entity_poly.entity_id
_entity_poly.type
_entity_poly.pdbx_seq_one_letter_code
_entity_poly.pdbx_strand_id
1 'polypeptide(L)'
;MPLLEETTVPQEHPPTLPVVIIGNGPSGICLSYLLSGYKPYLDTTTVHPNPMLFRKLQETKHIPITEQDLEYLSEGLEGRSRNPVAVLFDTLLHPNADFGYEFPPVLKWRRDKQQHIPHMVLGKATPGGAWHAMEGSMLTISLGIWMELPGFLHHPFRDVTSDRATPEEISTYYRDYVKLKGLQKNFVDNTYVTSVQKLCRGQEVEALENGQTDQGEDGRVGDGDNEGFGGNGKECVNNGGALWEIRGYQQVQSDTHVPFCLFAENVVLATGASDSPVRLGVEGEDLPFVFHSISDLGLAVSQKRLDMNSDPVLIIGAGLSAADAVLCARHSNIRVLHIFRKGVDNPDLIFKQLPKTLYPEYHKVYNMMCSQTYMNVPPSSATLFSDYTSFPEHCLVSFQPDRKCLLQGDNSLKAFKISLALVLIGTNPNLFFLKGQGQYLGKDPTRPISCKQNPIDIDPYTYECTKEPGLFAMGPLVGDNFVRFLKGGALGIASCLLKRLKKREKLIRADGKM
;
A
#
# COMPACT_ATOMS: atom_id res chain seq x y z
N MET A 1 -13.43 19.87 -12.11
CA MET A 1 -14.88 19.90 -12.39
C MET A 1 -15.08 20.30 -13.85
N PRO A 2 -15.85 19.58 -14.67
CA PRO A 2 -16.67 20.30 -15.63
C PRO A 2 -17.71 21.06 -14.80
N LEU A 3 -17.88 22.34 -15.12
CA LEU A 3 -18.81 23.25 -14.46
C LEU A 3 -20.21 22.62 -14.47
N LEU A 4 -20.82 22.55 -13.28
CA LEU A 4 -22.24 22.25 -13.12
C LEU A 4 -23.02 23.44 -13.69
N GLU A 5 -23.48 23.31 -14.93
CA GLU A 5 -24.60 24.12 -15.40
C GLU A 5 -25.86 23.66 -14.65
N GLU A 6 -26.46 24.62 -13.93
CA GLU A 6 -27.78 24.50 -13.34
C GLU A 6 -28.81 24.22 -14.44
N THR A 7 -29.37 23.01 -14.44
CA THR A 7 -30.76 22.63 -14.83
C THR A 7 -30.78 21.23 -15.45
N THR A 8 -30.68 20.18 -14.63
CA THR A 8 -31.19 18.86 -15.02
C THR A 8 -31.70 18.09 -13.80
N VAL A 9 -32.94 17.61 -13.94
CA VAL A 9 -33.68 16.65 -13.12
C VAL A 9 -32.78 15.58 -12.48
N PRO A 10 -33.04 15.11 -11.24
CA PRO A 10 -32.24 14.07 -10.61
C PRO A 10 -32.22 12.81 -11.49
N GLN A 11 -31.05 12.43 -12.01
CA GLN A 11 -30.91 11.12 -12.65
C GLN A 11 -31.20 10.05 -11.61
N GLU A 12 -32.26 9.26 -11.85
CA GLU A 12 -32.76 8.23 -10.93
C GLU A 12 -31.73 7.15 -10.57
N HIS A 13 -30.61 7.05 -11.31
CA HIS A 13 -29.48 6.19 -10.96
C HIS A 13 -28.14 6.89 -11.26
N PRO A 14 -27.22 7.01 -10.28
CA PRO A 14 -25.89 7.54 -10.56
C PRO A 14 -25.17 6.63 -11.57
N PRO A 15 -24.42 7.18 -12.54
CA PRO A 15 -23.82 6.41 -13.62
C PRO A 15 -22.82 5.39 -13.08
N THR A 16 -22.98 4.12 -13.51
CA THR A 16 -22.04 3.05 -13.18
C THR A 16 -20.71 3.28 -13.87
N LEU A 17 -19.62 3.33 -13.09
CA LEU A 17 -18.26 3.45 -13.61
C LEU A 17 -17.67 2.08 -13.94
N PRO A 18 -16.90 1.94 -15.03
CA PRO A 18 -16.16 0.71 -15.30
C PRO A 18 -15.16 0.36 -14.18
N VAL A 19 -14.48 1.36 -13.60
CA VAL A 19 -13.47 1.16 -12.56
C VAL A 19 -13.49 2.28 -11.51
N VAL A 20 -13.45 1.90 -10.24
CA VAL A 20 -13.13 2.81 -9.13
C VAL A 20 -11.85 2.36 -8.45
N ILE A 21 -10.90 3.27 -8.28
CA ILE A 21 -9.61 3.04 -7.64
C ILE A 21 -9.62 3.72 -6.28
N ILE A 22 -9.40 2.96 -5.22
CA ILE A 22 -9.36 3.47 -3.84
C ILE A 22 -7.90 3.63 -3.44
N GLY A 23 -7.43 4.88 -3.39
CA GLY A 23 -6.06 5.26 -3.09
C GLY A 23 -5.42 6.04 -4.23
N ASN A 24 -5.02 7.29 -3.96
CA ASN A 24 -4.38 8.20 -4.92
C ASN A 24 -2.85 8.31 -4.73
N GLY A 25 -2.23 7.27 -4.17
CA GLY A 25 -0.78 7.11 -4.13
C GLY A 25 -0.19 6.66 -5.48
N PRO A 26 1.13 6.38 -5.55
CA PRO A 26 1.80 6.01 -6.79
C PRO A 26 1.17 4.79 -7.50
N SER A 27 0.61 3.83 -6.75
CA SER A 27 -0.18 2.72 -7.31
C SER A 27 -1.38 3.21 -8.14
N GLY A 28 -2.27 4.00 -7.54
CA GLY A 28 -3.46 4.50 -8.21
C GLY A 28 -3.13 5.47 -9.34
N ILE A 29 -2.08 6.27 -9.20
CA ILE A 29 -1.61 7.18 -10.26
C ILE A 29 -1.11 6.38 -11.47
N CYS A 30 -0.26 5.36 -11.25
CA CYS A 30 0.25 4.53 -12.32
C CYS A 30 -0.88 3.80 -13.07
N LEU A 31 -1.87 3.28 -12.34
CA LEU A 31 -3.02 2.64 -12.97
C LEU A 31 -3.88 3.64 -13.75
N SER A 32 -4.17 4.81 -13.17
CA SER A 32 -4.92 5.87 -13.86
C SER A 32 -4.24 6.31 -15.16
N TYR A 33 -2.90 6.35 -15.19
CA TYR A 33 -2.13 6.64 -16.39
C TYR A 33 -2.39 5.60 -17.49
N LEU A 34 -2.28 4.30 -17.18
CA LEU A 34 -2.54 3.22 -18.15
C LEU A 34 -4.00 3.20 -18.62
N LEU A 35 -4.97 3.30 -17.70
CA LEU A 35 -6.40 3.33 -18.02
C LEU A 35 -6.80 4.58 -18.82
N SER A 36 -6.01 5.66 -18.73
CA SER A 36 -6.19 6.87 -19.53
C SER A 36 -5.74 6.75 -21.00
N GLY A 37 -5.35 5.54 -21.42
CA GLY A 37 -4.96 5.20 -22.79
C GLY A 37 -3.47 5.33 -23.06
N TYR A 38 -2.62 5.57 -22.05
CA TYR A 38 -1.17 5.56 -22.24
C TYR A 38 -0.66 4.12 -22.31
N LYS A 39 -0.09 3.75 -23.45
CA LYS A 39 0.32 2.39 -23.76
C LYS A 39 1.84 2.28 -23.90
N PRO A 40 2.47 1.33 -23.20
CA PRO A 40 3.88 1.00 -23.39
C PRO A 40 4.07 0.13 -24.64
N TYR A 41 5.00 0.51 -25.50
CA TYR A 41 5.49 -0.30 -26.62
C TYR A 41 6.98 -0.54 -26.43
N LEU A 42 7.49 -1.64 -26.96
CA LEU A 42 8.94 -1.83 -27.09
C LEU A 42 9.51 -0.68 -27.94
N ASP A 43 10.56 -0.02 -27.43
CA ASP A 43 11.30 0.94 -28.23
C ASP A 43 12.24 0.21 -29.18
N THR A 44 11.96 0.30 -30.47
CA THR A 44 12.71 -0.39 -31.53
C THR A 44 14.14 0.10 -31.68
N THR A 45 14.51 1.23 -31.07
CA THR A 45 15.89 1.73 -31.03
C THR A 45 16.70 1.21 -29.84
N THR A 46 16.07 0.43 -28.96
CA THR A 46 16.70 -0.09 -27.74
C THR A 46 16.90 -1.61 -27.81
N VAL A 47 17.86 -2.11 -27.05
CA VAL A 47 18.11 -3.54 -26.88
C VAL A 47 18.03 -3.84 -25.39
N HIS A 48 17.18 -4.79 -25.02
CA HIS A 48 17.06 -5.21 -23.64
C HIS A 48 18.24 -6.14 -23.27
N PRO A 49 18.91 -5.95 -22.10
CA PRO A 49 20.11 -6.71 -21.74
C PRO A 49 19.86 -8.21 -21.50
N ASN A 50 18.65 -8.60 -21.12
CA ASN A 50 18.24 -10.01 -21.13
C ASN A 50 17.87 -10.44 -22.57
N PRO A 51 18.67 -11.31 -23.23
CA PRO A 51 18.45 -11.67 -24.63
C PRO A 51 17.20 -12.53 -24.85
N MET A 52 16.81 -13.35 -23.86
CA MET A 52 15.59 -14.17 -23.94
C MET A 52 14.36 -13.28 -23.92
N LEU A 53 14.27 -12.37 -22.93
CA LEU A 53 13.19 -11.40 -22.86
C LEU A 53 13.14 -10.51 -24.11
N PHE A 54 14.30 -10.05 -24.60
CA PHE A 54 14.36 -9.23 -25.81
C PHE A 54 13.79 -9.95 -27.03
N ARG A 55 14.11 -11.24 -27.21
CA ARG A 55 13.57 -12.06 -28.30
C ARG A 55 12.04 -12.14 -28.22
N LYS A 56 11.49 -12.45 -27.05
CA LYS A 56 10.03 -12.51 -26.82
C LYS A 56 9.35 -11.18 -27.15
N LEU A 57 9.94 -10.06 -26.71
CA LEU A 57 9.42 -8.72 -27.02
C LEU A 57 9.46 -8.41 -28.52
N GLN A 58 10.48 -8.87 -29.26
CA GLN A 58 10.61 -8.63 -30.70
C GLN A 58 9.54 -9.36 -31.53
N GLU A 59 9.04 -10.51 -31.08
CA GLU A 59 7.98 -11.26 -31.75
C GLU A 59 6.69 -10.44 -31.87
N THR A 60 6.40 -9.61 -30.86
CA THR A 60 5.16 -8.81 -30.78
C THR A 60 5.36 -7.31 -30.55
N LYS A 61 6.56 -6.74 -30.68
CA LYS A 61 6.78 -5.70 -31.70
C LYS A 61 5.89 -4.45 -31.68
N HIS A 62 4.83 -4.63 -32.46
CA HIS A 62 3.84 -3.65 -32.90
C HIS A 62 2.62 -3.62 -31.97
N ILE A 63 2.54 -4.54 -31.02
CA ILE A 63 1.49 -4.70 -30.01
C ILE A 63 1.98 -4.04 -28.71
N PRO A 64 1.16 -3.23 -28.03
CA PRO A 64 1.54 -2.66 -26.74
C PRO A 64 1.67 -3.76 -25.67
N ILE A 65 2.56 -3.59 -24.69
CA ILE A 65 2.81 -4.59 -23.65
C ILE A 65 1.53 -4.95 -22.89
N THR A 66 0.61 -3.99 -22.68
CA THR A 66 -0.70 -4.20 -22.06
C THR A 66 -1.58 -5.23 -22.79
N GLU A 67 -1.32 -5.51 -24.06
CA GLU A 67 -2.10 -6.44 -24.87
C GLU A 67 -1.34 -7.73 -25.21
N GLN A 68 -0.07 -7.82 -24.82
CA GLN A 68 0.73 -9.03 -24.99
C GLN A 68 0.40 -10.06 -23.90
N ASP A 69 1.02 -11.24 -24.03
CA ASP A 69 0.95 -12.30 -23.02
C ASP A 69 1.95 -12.00 -21.90
N LEU A 70 1.44 -11.53 -20.76
CA LEU A 70 2.27 -11.15 -19.61
C LEU A 70 2.88 -12.37 -18.92
N GLU A 71 2.24 -13.54 -19.00
CA GLU A 71 2.80 -14.77 -18.45
C GLU A 71 4.01 -15.18 -19.27
N TYR A 72 3.84 -15.29 -20.58
CA TYR A 72 4.93 -15.62 -21.51
C TYR A 72 6.13 -14.67 -21.38
N LEU A 73 5.88 -13.36 -21.30
CA LEU A 73 6.95 -12.37 -21.13
C LEU A 73 7.67 -12.46 -19.78
N SER A 74 6.98 -12.92 -18.73
CA SER A 74 7.54 -12.98 -17.38
C SER A 74 8.32 -14.26 -17.09
N GLU A 75 8.18 -15.31 -17.90
CA GLU A 75 8.86 -16.59 -17.68
C GLU A 75 10.39 -16.44 -17.56
N GLY A 76 10.95 -17.00 -16.50
CA GLY A 76 12.40 -17.01 -16.25
C GLY A 76 12.97 -15.68 -15.78
N LEU A 77 12.13 -14.68 -15.47
CA LEU A 77 12.57 -13.46 -14.83
C LEU A 77 12.64 -13.63 -13.31
N GLU A 78 13.75 -13.19 -12.73
CA GLU A 78 13.98 -13.18 -11.30
C GLU A 78 14.12 -11.74 -10.80
N GLY A 79 13.66 -11.47 -9.58
CA GLY A 79 13.74 -10.13 -8.99
C GLY A 79 13.27 -10.11 -7.55
N ARG A 80 13.26 -8.92 -6.95
CA ARG A 80 12.90 -8.73 -5.52
C ARG A 80 11.39 -8.70 -5.23
N SER A 81 10.53 -8.78 -6.24
CA SER A 81 9.09 -8.96 -6.07
C SER A 81 8.69 -10.42 -6.23
N ARG A 82 7.64 -10.83 -5.52
CA ARG A 82 7.00 -12.15 -5.69
C ARG A 82 6.03 -12.19 -6.87
N ASN A 83 5.69 -11.02 -7.43
CA ASN A 83 4.71 -10.92 -8.51
C ASN A 83 5.43 -10.83 -9.88
N PRO A 84 5.22 -11.78 -10.80
CA PRO A 84 5.98 -11.87 -12.05
C PRO A 84 5.82 -10.64 -12.94
N VAL A 85 4.62 -10.07 -13.03
CA VAL A 85 4.38 -8.84 -13.82
C VAL A 85 5.09 -7.63 -13.22
N ALA A 86 5.30 -7.59 -11.90
CA ALA A 86 6.09 -6.54 -11.27
C ALA A 86 7.57 -6.66 -11.65
N VAL A 87 8.12 -7.88 -11.66
CA VAL A 87 9.50 -8.13 -12.11
C VAL A 87 9.67 -7.81 -13.60
N LEU A 88 8.72 -8.23 -14.45
CA LEU A 88 8.71 -7.92 -15.88
C LEU A 88 8.72 -6.41 -16.10
N PHE A 89 7.74 -5.70 -15.53
CA PHE A 89 7.58 -4.29 -15.85
C PHE A 89 8.70 -3.43 -15.25
N ASP A 90 9.22 -3.83 -14.10
CA ASP A 90 10.42 -3.23 -13.53
C ASP A 90 11.64 -3.40 -14.44
N THR A 91 11.88 -4.62 -14.93
CA THR A 91 12.99 -4.94 -15.84
C THR A 91 12.90 -4.17 -17.17
N LEU A 92 11.68 -3.87 -17.64
CA LEU A 92 11.47 -3.02 -18.83
C LEU A 92 11.72 -1.53 -18.58
N LEU A 93 11.47 -1.05 -17.36
CA LEU A 93 11.64 0.35 -16.98
C LEU A 93 13.05 0.67 -16.50
N HIS A 94 13.67 -0.24 -15.73
CA HIS A 94 15.02 -0.11 -15.17
C HIS A 94 15.77 -1.45 -15.34
N PRO A 95 16.25 -1.76 -16.56
CA PRO A 95 16.93 -3.03 -16.80
C PRO A 95 18.12 -3.22 -15.84
N ASN A 96 18.21 -4.40 -15.23
CA ASN A 96 19.27 -4.78 -14.28
C ASN A 96 19.45 -3.85 -13.06
N ALA A 97 18.42 -3.11 -12.65
CA ALA A 97 18.49 -2.21 -11.50
C ALA A 97 18.83 -2.93 -10.17
N ASP A 98 18.53 -4.22 -10.03
CA ASP A 98 18.91 -5.03 -8.85
C ASP A 98 20.41 -5.31 -8.76
N PHE A 99 21.13 -5.21 -9.89
CA PHE A 99 22.58 -5.32 -9.95
C PHE A 99 23.28 -3.95 -9.86
N GLY A 100 22.53 -2.86 -9.65
CA GLY A 100 23.06 -1.50 -9.52
C GLY A 100 23.35 -0.81 -10.85
N TYR A 101 22.84 -1.33 -11.98
CA TYR A 101 22.96 -0.64 -13.27
C TYR A 101 21.84 0.40 -13.46
N GLU A 102 22.16 1.46 -14.19
CA GLU A 102 21.24 2.54 -14.56
C GLU A 102 21.01 2.56 -16.09
N PHE A 103 20.55 1.44 -16.64
CA PHE A 103 20.19 1.40 -18.06
C PHE A 103 18.90 2.19 -18.34
N PRO A 104 18.80 2.84 -19.50
CA PRO A 104 17.57 3.54 -19.88
C PRO A 104 16.40 2.56 -20.07
N PRO A 105 15.15 3.01 -19.91
CA PRO A 105 13.98 2.19 -20.19
C PRO A 105 13.96 1.71 -21.64
N VAL A 106 13.45 0.50 -21.88
CA VAL A 106 13.28 -0.07 -23.25
C VAL A 106 11.88 0.17 -23.82
N LEU A 107 11.13 1.11 -23.23
CA LEU A 107 9.73 1.36 -23.54
C LEU A 107 9.50 2.77 -24.10
N LYS A 108 8.72 2.84 -25.18
CA LYS A 108 8.17 4.08 -25.72
C LYS A 108 6.68 4.18 -25.41
N TRP A 109 6.25 5.33 -24.93
CA TRP A 109 4.87 5.58 -24.54
C TRP A 109 4.07 6.25 -25.66
N ARG A 110 2.87 5.73 -25.93
CA ARG A 110 1.93 6.32 -26.91
C ARG A 110 0.55 6.45 -26.27
N ARG A 111 -0.13 7.57 -26.49
CA ARG A 111 -1.49 7.76 -25.99
C ARG A 111 -2.50 7.38 -27.06
N ASP A 112 -3.31 6.37 -26.78
CA ASP A 112 -4.46 5.96 -27.57
C ASP A 112 -5.74 6.50 -26.91
N LYS A 113 -6.30 7.57 -27.48
CA LYS A 113 -7.52 8.21 -26.93
C LYS A 113 -8.77 7.34 -27.09
N GLN A 114 -8.77 6.35 -27.99
CA GLN A 114 -9.93 5.50 -28.26
C GLN A 114 -10.04 4.35 -27.25
N GLN A 115 -8.90 3.86 -26.74
CA GLN A 115 -8.86 2.78 -25.74
C GLN A 115 -8.63 3.30 -24.33
N HIS A 116 -9.40 4.31 -23.93
CA HIS A 116 -9.49 4.82 -22.56
C HIS A 116 -10.61 4.08 -21.81
N ILE A 117 -10.31 3.57 -20.61
CA ILE A 117 -11.31 2.99 -19.71
C ILE A 117 -11.74 4.07 -18.72
N PRO A 118 -13.02 4.52 -18.72
CA PRO A 118 -13.51 5.46 -17.72
C PRO A 118 -13.30 4.94 -16.31
N HIS A 119 -12.70 5.78 -15.46
CA HIS A 119 -12.35 5.41 -14.10
C HIS A 119 -12.33 6.64 -13.18
N MET A 120 -12.42 6.39 -11.88
CA MET A 120 -12.31 7.41 -10.84
C MET A 120 -11.34 6.95 -9.75
N VAL A 121 -10.47 7.85 -9.31
CA VAL A 121 -9.49 7.65 -8.24
C VAL A 121 -9.95 8.45 -7.03
N LEU A 122 -10.20 7.75 -5.93
CA LEU A 122 -10.62 8.34 -4.65
C LEU A 122 -9.43 8.36 -3.70
N GLY A 123 -9.16 9.50 -3.06
CA GLY A 123 -8.04 9.60 -2.11
C GLY A 123 -8.26 10.62 -1.01
N LYS A 124 -7.68 10.35 0.16
CA LYS A 124 -7.87 11.14 1.40
C LYS A 124 -7.27 12.55 1.35
N ALA A 125 -6.36 12.80 0.41
CA ALA A 125 -5.63 14.07 0.24
C ALA A 125 -5.40 14.33 -1.26
N THR A 126 -4.52 15.26 -1.62
CA THR A 126 -4.05 15.42 -3.01
C THR A 126 -3.22 14.21 -3.48
N PRO A 127 -3.01 14.00 -4.80
CA PRO A 127 -2.26 12.84 -5.29
C PRO A 127 -0.86 12.75 -4.70
N GLY A 128 -0.46 11.55 -4.29
CA GLY A 128 0.79 11.28 -3.59
C GLY A 128 0.65 10.24 -2.48
N GLY A 129 -0.55 10.05 -1.91
CA GLY A 129 -0.78 9.01 -0.90
C GLY A 129 0.06 9.23 0.36
N ALA A 130 0.72 8.17 0.85
CA ALA A 130 1.47 8.18 2.11
C ALA A 130 2.63 9.20 2.18
N TRP A 131 3.13 9.66 1.03
CA TRP A 131 4.23 10.65 0.96
C TRP A 131 3.85 12.01 1.56
N HIS A 132 2.55 12.35 1.63
CA HIS A 132 2.07 13.58 2.28
C HIS A 132 2.15 13.51 3.81
N ALA A 133 2.13 12.30 4.39
CA ALA A 133 2.15 12.11 5.84
C ALA A 133 3.58 11.97 6.40
N MET A 134 4.59 11.87 5.52
CA MET A 134 6.00 11.77 5.89
C MET A 134 6.59 13.18 5.97
N GLU A 135 6.92 13.63 7.18
CA GLU A 135 7.50 14.96 7.43
C GLU A 135 9.02 14.91 7.61
N GLY A 136 9.70 16.01 7.27
CA GLY A 136 11.08 16.30 7.68
C GLY A 136 12.16 16.08 6.63
N SER A 137 13.42 16.27 7.03
CA SER A 137 14.63 16.13 6.20
C SER A 137 15.03 14.67 5.94
N MET A 138 14.10 13.72 6.07
CA MET A 138 14.37 12.31 5.83
C MET A 138 14.47 12.06 4.32
N LEU A 139 15.39 11.20 3.92
CA LEU A 139 15.54 10.80 2.52
C LEU A 139 14.82 9.46 2.29
N THR A 140 14.38 9.25 1.05
CA THR A 140 13.86 7.96 0.60
C THR A 140 14.90 6.87 0.85
N ILE A 141 14.44 5.65 1.14
CA ILE A 141 15.34 4.49 1.16
C ILE A 141 15.74 4.13 -0.27
N SER A 142 14.79 4.11 -1.19
CA SER A 142 15.09 3.86 -2.60
C SER A 142 15.75 5.08 -3.25
N LEU A 143 16.52 4.84 -4.31
CA LEU A 143 17.03 5.90 -5.18
C LEU A 143 15.85 6.67 -5.79
N GLY A 144 16.02 7.98 -6.00
CA GLY A 144 14.99 8.86 -6.58
C GLY A 144 14.50 8.36 -7.93
N ILE A 145 15.41 7.82 -8.76
CA ILE A 145 15.07 7.21 -10.06
C ILE A 145 14.08 6.03 -9.92
N TRP A 146 14.12 5.28 -8.82
CA TRP A 146 13.21 4.15 -8.60
C TRP A 146 11.81 4.59 -8.15
N MET A 147 11.66 5.88 -7.80
CA MET A 147 10.40 6.48 -7.40
C MET A 147 9.57 7.00 -8.58
N GLU A 148 10.15 6.98 -9.78
CA GLU A 148 9.53 7.54 -10.98
C GLU A 148 8.31 6.74 -11.47
N LEU A 149 7.34 7.48 -12.00
CA LEU A 149 6.17 6.94 -12.66
C LEU A 149 6.37 6.87 -14.19
N PRO A 150 5.70 5.96 -14.88
CA PRO A 150 6.00 5.67 -16.27
C PRO A 150 5.79 6.86 -17.22
N GLY A 151 6.62 6.97 -18.25
CA GLY A 151 6.46 7.98 -19.31
C GLY A 151 6.78 9.42 -18.91
N PHE A 152 7.37 9.66 -17.74
CA PHE A 152 7.90 10.97 -17.37
C PHE A 152 9.22 10.83 -16.60
N LEU A 153 10.32 10.93 -17.35
CA LEU A 153 11.70 10.72 -16.88
C LEU A 153 12.40 12.03 -16.51
N HIS A 154 11.65 13.11 -16.22
CA HIS A 154 12.31 14.31 -15.73
C HIS A 154 12.73 14.05 -14.29
N HIS A 155 14.04 14.14 -14.04
CA HIS A 155 14.69 14.02 -12.73
C HIS A 155 14.71 15.40 -12.03
N PRO A 156 13.74 15.73 -11.15
CA PRO A 156 13.88 16.90 -10.30
C PRO A 156 14.85 16.66 -9.13
N PHE A 157 15.18 15.40 -8.82
CA PHE A 157 15.86 14.99 -7.56
C PHE A 157 17.39 15.04 -7.59
N ARG A 158 18.02 15.67 -8.60
CA ARG A 158 19.48 15.82 -8.66
C ARG A 158 19.91 17.08 -7.90
N ASP A 159 19.83 17.03 -6.58
CA ASP A 159 20.74 17.85 -5.79
C ASP A 159 22.10 17.14 -5.73
N VAL A 160 23.20 17.89 -5.82
CA VAL A 160 24.55 17.45 -6.24
C VAL A 160 25.23 16.49 -5.23
N THR A 161 24.51 16.04 -4.18
CA THR A 161 25.07 15.30 -3.04
C THR A 161 24.42 13.94 -2.74
N SER A 162 23.23 13.62 -3.27
CA SER A 162 22.56 12.33 -3.01
C SER A 162 21.62 11.91 -4.13
N ASP A 163 21.67 10.63 -4.52
CA ASP A 163 20.74 10.03 -5.49
C ASP A 163 19.36 9.69 -4.89
N ARG A 164 19.06 10.16 -3.67
CA ARG A 164 17.82 9.91 -2.92
C ARG A 164 17.02 11.22 -2.79
N ALA A 165 15.70 11.10 -2.70
CA ALA A 165 14.79 12.24 -2.66
C ALA A 165 14.17 12.42 -1.28
N THR A 166 13.66 13.60 -0.97
CA THR A 166 12.83 13.87 0.20
C THR A 166 11.35 13.51 -0.05
N PRO A 167 10.56 13.20 0.98
CA PRO A 167 9.11 13.01 0.83
C PRO A 167 8.37 14.19 0.19
N GLU A 168 8.83 15.42 0.45
CA GLU A 168 8.25 16.64 -0.13
C GLU A 168 8.48 16.70 -1.66
N GLU A 169 9.69 16.38 -2.12
CA GLU A 169 9.98 16.31 -3.55
C GLU A 169 9.17 15.20 -4.21
N ILE A 170 9.06 14.01 -3.57
CA ILE A 170 8.29 12.88 -4.11
C ILE A 170 6.79 13.20 -4.20
N SER A 171 6.20 13.75 -3.14
CA SER A 171 4.78 14.13 -3.12
C SER A 171 4.48 15.22 -4.15
N THR A 172 5.39 16.20 -4.31
CA THR A 172 5.31 17.23 -5.35
C THR A 172 5.39 16.63 -6.75
N TYR A 173 6.36 15.74 -6.99
CA TYR A 173 6.49 15.02 -8.26
C TYR A 173 5.22 14.26 -8.63
N TYR A 174 4.59 13.53 -7.70
CA TYR A 174 3.35 12.79 -7.99
C TYR A 174 2.16 13.69 -8.29
N ARG A 175 2.01 14.78 -7.54
CA ARG A 175 0.98 15.79 -7.81
C ARG A 175 1.17 16.43 -9.18
N ASP A 176 2.39 16.79 -9.53
CA ASP A 176 2.70 17.41 -10.82
C ASP A 176 2.62 16.41 -11.97
N TYR A 177 2.98 15.15 -11.76
CA TYR A 177 2.80 14.08 -12.73
C TYR A 177 1.32 13.94 -13.14
N VAL A 178 0.40 13.91 -12.17
CA VAL A 178 -1.05 13.87 -12.43
C VAL A 178 -1.49 15.07 -13.28
N LYS A 179 -0.90 16.25 -13.04
CA LYS A 179 -1.18 17.46 -13.82
C LYS A 179 -0.63 17.41 -15.24
N LEU A 180 0.66 17.11 -15.37
CA LEU A 180 1.39 17.10 -16.64
C LEU A 180 0.88 16.01 -17.60
N LYS A 181 0.36 14.91 -17.06
CA LYS A 181 -0.27 13.83 -17.85
C LYS A 181 -1.75 14.04 -18.13
N GLY A 182 -2.35 15.14 -17.64
CA GLY A 182 -3.76 15.45 -17.87
C GLY A 182 -4.71 14.43 -17.25
N LEU A 183 -4.34 13.91 -16.06
CA LEU A 183 -5.09 12.88 -15.36
C LEU A 183 -6.06 13.47 -14.31
N GLN A 184 -5.95 14.76 -13.97
CA GLN A 184 -6.67 15.39 -12.85
C GLN A 184 -8.18 15.13 -12.87
N LYS A 185 -8.78 15.06 -14.07
CA LYS A 185 -10.22 14.83 -14.24
C LYS A 185 -10.71 13.48 -13.65
N ASN A 186 -9.81 12.53 -13.45
CA ASN A 186 -10.11 11.22 -12.91
C ASN A 186 -9.92 11.17 -11.39
N PHE A 187 -9.39 12.22 -10.75
CA PHE A 187 -9.06 12.24 -9.32
C PHE A 187 -10.10 13.05 -8.55
N VAL A 188 -10.56 12.47 -7.44
CA VAL A 188 -11.41 13.13 -6.46
C VAL A 188 -10.65 13.14 -5.14
N ASP A 189 -10.04 14.28 -4.85
CA ASP A 189 -9.25 14.50 -3.64
C ASP A 189 -10.15 14.66 -2.41
N ASN A 190 -9.55 14.56 -1.22
CA ASN A 190 -10.20 14.70 0.08
C ASN A 190 -11.44 13.81 0.25
N THR A 191 -11.38 12.60 -0.29
CA THR A 191 -12.45 11.62 -0.28
C THR A 191 -12.11 10.48 0.66
N TYR A 192 -13.04 10.16 1.55
CA TYR A 192 -12.92 9.07 2.51
C TYR A 192 -13.99 8.01 2.21
N VAL A 193 -13.54 6.83 1.77
CA VAL A 193 -14.42 5.68 1.51
C VAL A 193 -14.76 5.01 2.85
N THR A 194 -16.06 4.81 3.11
CA THR A 194 -16.57 4.21 4.34
C THR A 194 -17.18 2.83 4.14
N SER A 195 -17.58 2.49 2.91
CA SER A 195 -18.10 1.16 2.59
C SER A 195 -17.85 0.77 1.14
N VAL A 196 -17.46 -0.48 0.93
CA VAL A 196 -17.39 -1.14 -0.39
C VAL A 196 -18.10 -2.48 -0.28
N GLN A 197 -19.17 -2.65 -1.04
CA GLN A 197 -20.01 -3.85 -0.98
C GLN A 197 -20.35 -4.35 -2.38
N LYS A 198 -20.49 -5.66 -2.52
CA LYS A 198 -20.93 -6.29 -3.76
C LYS A 198 -22.45 -6.39 -3.76
N LEU A 199 -23.09 -5.84 -4.77
CA LEU A 199 -24.52 -5.96 -4.99
C LEU A 199 -24.81 -7.28 -5.70
N CYS A 200 -25.30 -8.26 -4.95
CA CYS A 200 -25.91 -9.44 -5.53
C CYS A 200 -27.31 -9.06 -6.02
N ARG A 201 -27.54 -9.00 -7.34
CA ARG A 201 -28.90 -8.98 -7.89
C ARG A 201 -29.52 -10.37 -7.72
N GLY A 202 -30.04 -10.64 -6.53
CA GLY A 202 -30.93 -11.76 -6.25
C GLY A 202 -32.36 -11.24 -6.20
N GLN A 203 -33.24 -11.87 -6.98
CA GLN A 203 -34.69 -11.65 -6.96
C GLN A 203 -35.23 -11.67 -5.52
N GLU A 204 -35.68 -10.54 -5.00
CA GLU A 204 -36.69 -10.53 -3.94
C GLU A 204 -38.02 -10.95 -4.59
N VAL A 205 -38.24 -12.26 -4.74
CA VAL A 205 -39.59 -12.79 -4.94
C VAL A 205 -40.18 -12.94 -3.54
N GLU A 206 -41.00 -11.95 -3.19
CA GLU A 206 -42.22 -12.06 -2.39
C GLU A 206 -42.26 -13.21 -1.38
N ALA A 207 -41.82 -12.94 -0.15
CA ALA A 207 -42.36 -13.62 1.02
C ALA A 207 -43.74 -13.02 1.34
N LEU A 208 -44.72 -13.27 0.48
CA LEU A 208 -46.13 -13.10 0.78
C LEU A 208 -46.74 -14.47 0.96
N GLU A 209 -47.16 -14.71 2.21
CA GLU A 209 -48.31 -15.50 2.61
C GLU A 209 -48.46 -16.90 1.99
N ASN A 210 -48.16 -17.91 2.80
CA ASN A 210 -49.21 -18.87 3.15
C ASN A 210 -48.89 -19.52 4.49
N GLY A 211 -49.59 -19.06 5.52
CA GLY A 211 -49.76 -19.82 6.74
C GLY A 211 -50.69 -21.00 6.45
N GLN A 212 -50.28 -22.19 6.88
CA GLN A 212 -51.20 -23.22 7.34
C GLN A 212 -50.48 -24.13 8.33
N THR A 213 -50.90 -23.98 9.57
CA THR A 213 -50.75 -24.87 10.72
C THR A 213 -51.41 -26.21 10.44
N ASP A 214 -50.76 -27.33 10.78
CA ASP A 214 -51.27 -28.27 11.77
C ASP A 214 -50.29 -29.41 12.09
N GLN A 215 -50.12 -29.63 13.41
CA GLN A 215 -50.13 -30.88 14.21
C GLN A 215 -49.66 -32.19 13.54
N GLY A 216 -48.86 -33.07 14.14
CA GLY A 216 -48.36 -33.24 15.50
C GLY A 216 -47.71 -34.64 15.63
N GLU A 217 -46.93 -34.81 16.69
CA GLU A 217 -46.53 -36.05 17.40
C GLU A 217 -45.60 -37.13 16.77
N ASP A 218 -44.51 -37.34 17.52
CA ASP A 218 -43.85 -38.59 17.92
C ASP A 218 -43.13 -39.51 16.92
N GLY A 219 -41.85 -39.81 17.23
CA GLY A 219 -41.14 -40.97 16.68
C GLY A 219 -39.61 -40.95 16.82
N ARG A 220 -39.13 -41.57 17.91
CA ARG A 220 -37.74 -41.85 18.29
C ARG A 220 -36.79 -42.39 17.18
N VAL A 221 -35.54 -41.91 17.26
CA VAL A 221 -34.23 -42.60 17.24
C VAL A 221 -34.03 -43.80 16.30
N GLY A 222 -33.00 -43.71 15.45
CA GLY A 222 -32.29 -44.87 14.88
C GLY A 222 -31.17 -44.47 13.92
N ASP A 223 -29.92 -44.67 14.35
CA ASP A 223 -28.70 -44.62 13.53
C ASP A 223 -28.79 -45.55 12.30
N GLY A 224 -28.14 -45.13 11.21
CA GLY A 224 -27.92 -45.97 10.04
C GLY A 224 -27.23 -45.23 8.92
N ASP A 225 -25.90 -45.40 8.83
CA ASP A 225 -25.10 -45.09 7.65
C ASP A 225 -25.72 -45.72 6.39
N ASN A 226 -25.94 -44.94 5.32
CA ASN A 226 -25.42 -45.31 4.01
C ASN A 226 -25.48 -44.20 2.95
N GLU A 227 -24.43 -44.24 2.15
CA GLU A 227 -24.21 -43.70 0.81
C GLU A 227 -25.42 -43.27 -0.03
N GLY A 228 -25.24 -42.18 -0.77
CA GLY A 228 -25.85 -42.07 -2.09
C GLY A 228 -26.08 -40.67 -2.65
N PHE A 229 -25.64 -40.52 -3.90
CA PHE A 229 -26.19 -39.65 -4.94
C PHE A 229 -25.70 -38.21 -5.05
N GLY A 230 -24.85 -38.04 -6.07
CA GLY A 230 -24.56 -36.77 -6.68
C GLY A 230 -25.80 -36.11 -7.28
N GLY A 231 -25.76 -34.78 -7.28
CA GLY A 231 -26.72 -33.93 -7.97
C GLY A 231 -25.98 -32.72 -8.51
N ASN A 232 -25.73 -32.74 -9.82
CA ASN A 232 -25.44 -31.62 -10.71
C ASN A 232 -25.41 -30.24 -10.05
N GLY A 233 -24.20 -29.76 -9.74
CA GLY A 233 -23.94 -28.33 -9.66
C GLY A 233 -24.12 -27.73 -11.04
N LYS A 234 -25.35 -27.34 -11.38
CA LYS A 234 -25.62 -26.42 -12.49
C LYS A 234 -24.87 -25.15 -12.16
N GLU A 235 -23.75 -24.92 -12.85
CA GLU A 235 -23.14 -23.61 -12.99
C GLU A 235 -24.24 -22.65 -13.47
N CYS A 236 -24.74 -21.83 -12.56
CA CYS A 236 -25.53 -20.67 -12.94
C CYS A 236 -24.58 -19.71 -13.64
N VAL A 237 -24.57 -19.76 -14.97
CA VAL A 237 -24.01 -18.74 -15.84
C VAL A 237 -24.82 -17.46 -15.61
N ASN A 238 -24.47 -16.72 -14.57
CA ASN A 238 -25.05 -15.42 -14.29
C ASN A 238 -24.34 -14.39 -15.17
N ASN A 239 -24.90 -14.17 -16.35
CA ASN A 239 -24.43 -13.19 -17.33
C ASN A 239 -24.79 -11.72 -16.96
N GLY A 240 -25.11 -11.45 -15.70
CA GLY A 240 -25.24 -10.11 -15.13
C GLY A 240 -24.15 -9.90 -14.09
N GLY A 241 -23.05 -9.25 -14.47
CA GLY A 241 -21.92 -8.99 -13.58
C GLY A 241 -22.36 -8.30 -12.28
N ALA A 242 -21.89 -8.80 -11.14
CA ALA A 242 -22.14 -8.17 -9.85
C ALA A 242 -21.53 -6.76 -9.85
N LEU A 243 -22.34 -5.77 -9.49
CA LEU A 243 -21.90 -4.38 -9.35
C LEU A 243 -21.37 -4.14 -7.94
N TRP A 244 -20.44 -3.21 -7.81
CA TRP A 244 -19.94 -2.75 -6.52
C TRP A 244 -20.61 -1.44 -6.15
N GLU A 245 -21.07 -1.33 -4.92
CA GLU A 245 -21.48 -0.08 -4.29
C GLU A 245 -20.33 0.46 -3.45
N ILE A 246 -19.97 1.74 -3.67
CA ILE A 246 -18.92 2.45 -2.95
C ILE A 246 -19.53 3.69 -2.31
N ARG A 247 -19.48 3.75 -0.98
CA ARG A 247 -19.99 4.86 -0.17
C ARG A 247 -18.87 5.57 0.57
N GLY A 248 -19.06 6.85 0.84
CA GLY A 248 -18.11 7.64 1.59
C GLY A 248 -18.54 9.09 1.73
N TYR A 249 -17.59 9.95 2.06
CA TYR A 249 -17.77 11.40 2.06
C TYR A 249 -16.58 12.12 1.44
N GLN A 250 -16.83 13.29 0.88
CA GLN A 250 -15.82 14.23 0.41
C GLN A 250 -15.77 15.46 1.33
N GLN A 251 -14.57 15.88 1.72
CA GLN A 251 -14.34 17.10 2.48
C GLN A 251 -14.08 18.26 1.52
N VAL A 252 -14.97 19.27 1.52
CA VAL A 252 -14.95 20.37 0.52
C VAL A 252 -14.41 21.68 1.09
N GLN A 253 -14.76 22.03 2.33
CA GLN A 253 -14.29 23.18 3.09
C GLN A 253 -14.25 22.82 4.57
N SER A 254 -13.22 23.24 5.32
CA SER A 254 -12.94 22.99 6.74
C SER A 254 -14.14 22.46 7.56
N ASP A 255 -14.35 21.14 7.48
CA ASP A 255 -15.33 20.30 8.20
C ASP A 255 -16.70 20.01 7.56
N THR A 256 -17.01 20.53 6.38
CA THR A 256 -18.18 20.08 5.62
C THR A 256 -17.90 18.76 4.92
N HIS A 257 -18.63 17.72 5.33
CA HIS A 257 -18.59 16.39 4.71
C HIS A 257 -19.82 16.19 3.80
N VAL A 258 -19.56 16.02 2.50
CA VAL A 258 -20.61 15.72 1.52
C VAL A 258 -20.62 14.21 1.27
N PRO A 259 -21.69 13.48 1.63
CA PRO A 259 -21.76 12.04 1.39
C PRO A 259 -21.86 11.75 -0.11
N PHE A 260 -21.30 10.62 -0.54
CA PHE A 260 -21.44 10.11 -1.90
C PHE A 260 -21.77 8.62 -1.91
N CYS A 261 -22.40 8.19 -3.00
CA CYS A 261 -22.63 6.79 -3.35
C CYS A 261 -22.37 6.62 -4.84
N LEU A 262 -21.50 5.67 -5.20
CA LEU A 262 -21.11 5.38 -6.57
C LEU A 262 -21.26 3.88 -6.83
N PHE A 263 -21.53 3.53 -8.09
CA PHE A 263 -21.53 2.13 -8.52
C PHE A 263 -20.39 1.87 -9.50
N ALA A 264 -19.76 0.71 -9.40
CA ALA A 264 -18.68 0.32 -10.30
C ALA A 264 -18.76 -1.14 -10.76
N GLU A 265 -18.35 -1.42 -11.99
CA GLU A 265 -18.17 -2.80 -12.46
C GLU A 265 -16.95 -3.45 -11.79
N ASN A 266 -15.87 -2.68 -11.57
CA ASN A 266 -14.64 -3.15 -10.95
C ASN A 266 -14.14 -2.16 -9.89
N VAL A 267 -13.56 -2.69 -8.81
CA VAL A 267 -12.93 -1.91 -7.74
C VAL A 267 -11.47 -2.30 -7.61
N VAL A 268 -10.59 -1.32 -7.43
CA VAL A 268 -9.15 -1.54 -7.23
C VAL A 268 -8.73 -0.99 -5.86
N LEU A 269 -8.18 -1.85 -5.02
CA LEU A 269 -7.59 -1.49 -3.73
C LEU A 269 -6.13 -1.07 -3.94
N ALA A 270 -5.87 0.23 -3.79
CA ALA A 270 -4.56 0.87 -3.95
C ALA A 270 -4.22 1.75 -2.73
N THR A 271 -4.66 1.34 -1.54
CA THR A 271 -4.62 2.15 -0.30
C THR A 271 -3.24 2.22 0.36
N GLY A 272 -2.30 1.33 0.00
CA GLY A 272 -1.00 1.26 0.65
C GLY A 272 -1.04 0.49 1.98
N ALA A 273 -0.10 0.79 2.88
CA ALA A 273 0.13 0.04 4.12
C ALA A 273 0.41 0.91 5.35
N SER A 274 0.34 2.23 5.20
CA SER A 274 0.81 3.19 6.21
C SER A 274 -0.34 3.76 7.06
N ASP A 275 -1.53 3.16 6.99
CA ASP A 275 -2.74 3.73 7.58
C ASP A 275 -2.88 3.48 9.09
N SER A 276 -2.57 2.26 9.56
CA SER A 276 -2.81 1.86 10.94
C SER A 276 -1.51 1.42 11.63
N PRO A 277 -1.02 2.13 12.66
CA PRO A 277 0.16 1.68 13.39
C PRO A 277 -0.08 0.37 14.14
N VAL A 278 0.93 -0.50 14.16
CA VAL A 278 0.90 -1.71 14.98
C VAL A 278 1.05 -1.29 16.45
N ARG A 279 0.17 -1.83 17.29
CA ARG A 279 0.10 -1.54 18.72
C ARG A 279 0.86 -2.61 19.52
N LEU A 280 1.49 -2.21 20.63
CA LEU A 280 2.15 -3.12 21.56
C LEU A 280 1.16 -3.95 22.38
N GLY A 281 -0.03 -3.40 22.65
CA GLY A 281 -1.04 -4.03 23.50
C GLY A 281 -0.68 -4.05 24.98
N VAL A 282 0.16 -3.11 25.42
CA VAL A 282 0.59 -2.98 26.82
C VAL A 282 -0.26 -1.94 27.55
N GLU A 283 -0.32 -2.07 28.88
CA GLU A 283 -1.03 -1.10 29.71
C GLU A 283 -0.46 0.32 29.54
N GLY A 284 -1.35 1.30 29.39
CA GLY A 284 -1.00 2.72 29.25
C GLY A 284 -0.56 3.15 27.84
N GLU A 285 -0.64 2.28 26.83
CA GLU A 285 -0.29 2.66 25.45
C GLU A 285 -1.19 3.76 24.86
N ASP A 286 -2.39 3.97 25.41
CA ASP A 286 -3.31 5.06 25.04
C ASP A 286 -3.06 6.38 25.78
N LEU A 287 -2.00 6.47 26.60
CA LEU A 287 -1.68 7.71 27.31
C LEU A 287 -1.23 8.81 26.32
N PRO A 288 -1.54 10.09 26.60
CA PRO A 288 -1.38 11.20 25.64
C PRO A 288 0.07 11.58 25.30
N PHE A 289 1.05 10.94 25.93
CA PHE A 289 2.48 11.10 25.62
C PHE A 289 3.06 9.90 24.83
N VAL A 290 2.23 8.93 24.48
CA VAL A 290 2.59 7.75 23.67
C VAL A 290 2.06 7.97 22.25
N PHE A 291 2.97 7.93 21.28
CA PHE A 291 2.69 8.18 19.88
C PHE A 291 3.19 7.04 19.00
N HIS A 292 2.67 6.95 17.78
CA HIS A 292 2.99 5.88 16.83
C HIS A 292 3.47 6.42 15.48
N SER A 293 3.67 7.74 15.37
CA SER A 293 4.22 8.39 14.18
C SER A 293 5.41 9.27 14.52
N ILE A 294 6.36 9.37 13.59
CA ILE A 294 7.51 10.27 13.72
C ILE A 294 7.07 11.73 13.62
N SER A 295 5.98 12.02 12.91
CA SER A 295 5.45 13.39 12.79
C SER A 295 5.11 13.99 14.16
N ASP A 296 4.65 13.16 15.12
CA ASP A 296 4.40 13.60 16.50
C ASP A 296 5.67 14.09 17.20
N LEU A 297 6.82 13.45 16.93
CA LEU A 297 8.12 13.92 17.42
C LEU A 297 8.50 15.25 16.77
N GLY A 298 8.35 15.37 15.44
CA GLY A 298 8.62 16.61 14.71
C GLY A 298 7.78 17.78 15.21
N LEU A 299 6.50 17.55 15.51
CA LEU A 299 5.59 18.52 16.12
C LEU A 299 6.02 18.89 17.55
N ALA A 300 6.39 17.92 18.38
CA ALA A 300 6.86 18.19 19.74
C ALA A 300 8.14 19.03 19.74
N VAL A 301 9.07 18.78 18.82
CA VAL A 301 10.29 19.56 18.63
C VAL A 301 9.99 20.96 18.13
N SER A 302 9.21 21.11 17.06
CA SER A 302 8.89 22.42 16.47
C SER A 302 8.12 23.34 17.41
N GLN A 303 7.26 22.77 18.26
CA GLN A 303 6.53 23.50 19.30
C GLN A 303 7.35 23.73 20.59
N LYS A 304 8.64 23.36 20.61
CA LYS A 304 9.55 23.49 21.76
C LYS A 304 9.02 22.81 23.04
N ARG A 305 8.27 21.71 22.89
CA ARG A 305 7.81 20.89 24.02
C ARG A 305 8.91 19.98 24.56
N LEU A 306 9.96 19.76 23.76
CA LEU A 306 11.13 18.97 24.09
C LEU A 306 12.39 19.82 23.87
N ASP A 307 13.31 19.73 24.82
CA ASP A 307 14.62 20.36 24.77
C ASP A 307 15.70 19.46 25.42
N MET A 308 16.93 19.95 25.50
CA MET A 308 18.05 19.21 26.09
C MET A 308 17.89 18.93 27.60
N ASN A 309 17.06 19.70 28.31
CA ASN A 309 16.84 19.56 29.75
C ASN A 309 15.68 18.61 30.07
N SER A 310 14.86 18.28 29.07
CA SER A 310 13.72 17.39 29.19
C SER A 310 14.16 15.97 29.57
N ASP A 311 13.26 15.22 30.20
CA ASP A 311 13.41 13.77 30.34
C ASP A 311 13.55 13.13 28.94
N PRO A 312 14.26 11.99 28.81
CA PRO A 312 14.55 11.41 27.51
C PRO A 312 13.28 10.96 26.77
N VAL A 313 13.36 10.93 25.44
CA VAL A 313 12.34 10.33 24.57
C VAL A 313 12.59 8.84 24.48
N LEU A 314 11.52 8.06 24.64
CA LEU A 314 11.53 6.61 24.45
C LEU A 314 11.23 6.26 23.00
N ILE A 315 12.11 5.52 22.34
CA ILE A 315 11.90 5.01 20.98
C ILE A 315 11.86 3.50 21.03
N ILE A 316 10.78 2.89 20.51
CA ILE A 316 10.56 1.45 20.54
C ILE A 316 10.50 0.91 19.11
N GLY A 317 11.40 -0.02 18.78
CA GLY A 317 11.48 -0.65 17.47
C GLY A 317 12.92 -0.78 16.98
N ALA A 318 13.16 -1.61 15.96
CA ALA A 318 14.48 -1.78 15.32
C ALA A 318 14.40 -1.68 13.79
N GLY A 319 13.39 -0.98 13.30
CA GLY A 319 13.20 -0.69 11.88
C GLY A 319 13.76 0.68 11.49
N LEU A 320 13.58 1.04 10.22
CA LEU A 320 14.06 2.31 9.67
C LEU A 320 13.36 3.50 10.32
N SER A 321 12.03 3.42 10.54
CA SER A 321 11.29 4.48 11.23
C SER A 321 11.82 4.76 12.64
N ALA A 322 12.20 3.71 13.39
CA ALA A 322 12.82 3.88 14.71
C ALA A 322 14.19 4.57 14.59
N ALA A 323 14.99 4.21 13.59
CA ALA A 323 16.27 4.87 13.33
C ALA A 323 16.11 6.34 12.92
N ASP A 324 15.12 6.65 12.09
CA ASP A 324 14.80 8.03 11.70
C ASP A 324 14.38 8.87 12.91
N ALA A 325 13.57 8.31 13.82
CA ALA A 325 13.23 8.97 15.08
C ALA A 325 14.46 9.22 15.96
N VAL A 326 15.39 8.27 16.04
CA VAL A 326 16.67 8.43 16.75
C VAL A 326 17.46 9.59 16.14
N LEU A 327 17.60 9.63 14.81
CA LEU A 327 18.32 10.68 14.11
C LEU A 327 17.67 12.05 14.34
N CYS A 328 16.33 12.14 14.25
CA CYS A 328 15.57 13.36 14.48
C CYS A 328 15.75 13.92 15.91
N ALA A 329 15.59 13.06 16.92
CA ALA A 329 15.77 13.44 18.32
C ALA A 329 17.21 13.93 18.59
N ARG A 330 18.21 13.20 18.08
CA ARG A 330 19.63 13.57 18.27
C ARG A 330 20.01 14.86 17.56
N HIS A 331 19.51 15.10 16.34
CA HIS A 331 19.75 16.37 15.64
C HIS A 331 19.21 17.57 16.42
N SER A 332 18.17 17.36 17.21
CA SER A 332 17.54 18.36 18.08
C SER A 332 18.14 18.41 19.50
N ASN A 333 19.24 17.70 19.76
CA ASN A 333 19.89 17.57 21.07
C ASN A 333 18.96 17.02 22.18
N ILE A 334 18.05 16.11 21.83
CA ILE A 334 17.14 15.45 22.77
C ILE A 334 17.72 14.08 23.13
N ARG A 335 17.72 13.75 24.43
CA ARG A 335 18.19 12.47 24.95
C ARG A 335 17.26 11.33 24.55
N VAL A 336 17.82 10.18 24.17
CA VAL A 336 17.08 9.02 23.65
C VAL A 336 17.30 7.77 24.50
N LEU A 337 16.21 7.11 24.88
CA LEU A 337 16.20 5.71 25.31
C LEU A 337 15.64 4.86 24.17
N HIS A 338 16.46 3.98 23.60
CA HIS A 338 16.10 3.18 22.43
C HIS A 338 15.95 1.71 22.79
N ILE A 339 14.75 1.17 22.65
CA ILE A 339 14.37 -0.19 23.05
C ILE A 339 14.02 -1.03 21.85
N PHE A 340 14.51 -2.26 21.82
CA PHE A 340 14.15 -3.21 20.79
C PHE A 340 14.29 -4.66 21.27
N ARG A 341 13.36 -5.51 20.81
CA ARG A 341 13.27 -6.92 21.24
C ARG A 341 14.34 -7.84 20.66
N LYS A 342 15.05 -7.42 19.62
CA LYS A 342 16.06 -8.23 18.93
C LYS A 342 17.44 -7.99 19.56
N GLY A 343 18.28 -9.01 19.64
CA GLY A 343 19.71 -8.83 19.91
C GLY A 343 20.39 -8.03 18.79
N VAL A 344 21.46 -7.29 19.12
CA VAL A 344 22.25 -6.54 18.12
C VAL A 344 22.92 -7.46 17.10
N ASP A 345 23.19 -8.71 17.48
CA ASP A 345 23.77 -9.73 16.60
C ASP A 345 22.75 -10.42 15.70
N ASN A 346 21.45 -10.11 15.85
CA ASN A 346 20.39 -10.70 15.03
C ASN A 346 20.60 -10.36 13.52
N PRO A 347 20.55 -11.36 12.61
CA PRO A 347 20.77 -11.14 11.17
C PRO A 347 19.60 -10.43 10.49
N ASP A 348 18.40 -10.47 11.07
CA ASP A 348 17.18 -9.84 10.53
C ASP A 348 17.08 -8.34 10.87
N LEU A 349 18.14 -7.74 11.41
CA LEU A 349 18.21 -6.29 11.57
C LEU A 349 18.42 -5.65 10.20
N ILE A 350 17.52 -4.73 9.84
CA ILE A 350 17.53 -4.08 8.53
C ILE A 350 18.85 -3.33 8.26
N PHE A 351 19.52 -2.86 9.32
CA PHE A 351 20.81 -2.18 9.23
C PHE A 351 21.92 -3.05 8.64
N LYS A 352 21.85 -4.38 8.78
CA LYS A 352 22.82 -5.31 8.19
C LYS A 352 22.55 -5.60 6.72
N GLN A 353 21.35 -5.29 6.25
CA GLN A 353 20.91 -5.52 4.87
C GLN A 353 21.12 -4.29 3.97
N LEU A 354 21.42 -3.14 4.57
CA LEU A 354 21.68 -1.90 3.87
C LEU A 354 23.19 -1.74 3.59
N PRO A 355 23.61 -1.36 2.37
CA PRO A 355 25.00 -1.00 2.09
C PRO A 355 25.46 0.25 2.86
N LYS A 356 26.58 0.16 3.58
CA LYS A 356 27.14 1.28 4.38
C LYS A 356 27.46 2.54 3.57
N THR A 357 27.87 2.37 2.32
CA THR A 357 28.22 3.47 1.42
C THR A 357 27.01 4.32 1.04
N LEU A 358 25.85 3.68 0.85
CA LEU A 358 24.60 4.35 0.47
C LEU A 358 23.82 4.89 1.68
N TYR A 359 23.96 4.23 2.84
CA TYR A 359 23.17 4.51 4.04
C TYR A 359 24.05 4.71 5.30
N PRO A 360 25.03 5.63 5.27
CA PRO A 360 25.93 5.85 6.39
C PRO A 360 25.21 6.28 7.68
N GLU A 361 24.10 7.01 7.57
CA GLU A 361 23.28 7.49 8.69
C GLU A 361 22.64 6.34 9.47
N TYR A 362 22.11 5.32 8.78
CA TYR A 362 21.52 4.15 9.42
C TYR A 362 22.59 3.26 10.07
N HIS A 363 23.78 3.19 9.48
CA HIS A 363 24.92 2.51 10.09
C HIS A 363 25.43 3.25 11.33
N LYS A 364 25.36 4.58 11.36
CA LYS A 364 25.66 5.36 12.55
C LYS A 364 24.69 5.01 13.69
N VAL A 365 23.39 4.88 13.40
CA VAL A 365 22.40 4.40 14.40
C VAL A 365 22.73 2.99 14.87
N TYR A 366 23.00 2.07 13.95
CA TYR A 366 23.36 0.69 14.31
C TYR A 366 24.63 0.62 15.19
N ASN A 367 25.67 1.38 14.87
CA ASN A 367 26.88 1.44 15.70
C ASN A 367 26.56 1.94 17.12
N MET A 368 25.65 2.91 17.26
CA MET A 368 25.19 3.36 18.58
C MET A 368 24.38 2.28 19.30
N MET A 369 23.50 1.55 18.60
CA MET A 369 22.76 0.42 19.15
C MET A 369 23.70 -0.62 19.78
N CYS A 370 24.87 -0.88 19.16
CA CYS A 370 25.86 -1.83 19.66
C CYS A 370 26.77 -1.28 20.77
N SER A 371 27.22 -0.02 20.65
CA SER A 371 28.29 0.53 21.51
C SER A 371 27.79 1.25 22.76
N GLN A 372 26.57 1.80 22.74
CA GLN A 372 26.01 2.61 23.83
C GLN A 372 24.90 1.86 24.57
N THR A 373 25.15 0.58 24.85
CA THR A 373 24.22 -0.28 25.59
C THR A 373 24.20 0.09 27.06
N TYR A 374 23.02 0.05 27.66
CA TYR A 374 22.83 0.39 29.08
C TYR A 374 23.75 -0.43 30.03
N MET A 375 24.09 -1.67 29.68
CA MET A 375 25.03 -2.52 30.44
C MET A 375 26.49 -2.04 30.42
N ASN A 376 26.89 -1.26 29.41
CA ASN A 376 28.27 -0.82 29.21
C ASN A 376 28.53 0.61 29.72
N VAL A 377 27.54 1.27 30.33
CA VAL A 377 27.70 2.63 30.89
C VAL A 377 28.09 2.52 32.37
N PRO A 378 29.33 2.86 32.77
CA PRO A 378 29.75 2.78 34.17
C PRO A 378 28.98 3.81 35.02
N PRO A 379 28.54 3.45 36.25
CA PRO A 379 27.73 4.32 37.11
C PRO A 379 28.48 5.53 37.70
N SER A 380 29.77 5.69 37.41
CA SER A 380 30.67 6.69 38.03
C SER A 380 31.12 7.82 37.10
N SER A 381 30.71 7.86 35.83
CA SER A 381 30.90 9.07 35.01
C SER A 381 29.73 10.03 35.24
N ALA A 382 30.04 11.29 35.56
CA ALA A 382 29.06 12.35 35.86
C ALA A 382 28.16 12.77 34.67
N THR A 383 28.12 11.97 33.61
CA THR A 383 27.24 12.11 32.44
C THR A 383 26.22 10.96 32.48
N LEU A 384 25.25 11.05 33.39
CA LEU A 384 24.35 9.95 33.77
C LEU A 384 23.49 9.38 32.63
N PHE A 385 23.45 10.01 31.46
CA PHE A 385 23.06 9.40 30.20
C PHE A 385 23.87 10.08 29.09
N SER A 386 24.56 9.30 28.24
CA SER A 386 24.91 9.77 26.89
C SER A 386 23.63 10.26 26.21
N ASP A 387 23.72 11.15 25.22
CA ASP A 387 22.56 11.63 24.45
C ASP A 387 21.71 10.49 23.86
N TYR A 388 22.25 9.26 23.87
CA TYR A 388 21.59 8.05 23.44
C TYR A 388 21.95 6.87 24.36
N THR A 389 20.99 6.01 24.67
CA THR A 389 21.19 4.73 25.38
C THR A 389 20.34 3.64 24.76
N SER A 390 20.93 2.49 24.43
CA SER A 390 20.21 1.34 23.88
C SER A 390 19.91 0.24 24.91
N PHE A 391 18.75 -0.39 24.75
CA PHE A 391 18.25 -1.53 25.52
C PHE A 391 17.93 -2.68 24.56
N PRO A 392 18.95 -3.42 24.09
CA PRO A 392 18.74 -4.61 23.26
C PRO A 392 18.05 -5.72 24.05
N GLU A 393 17.20 -6.50 23.40
CA GLU A 393 16.46 -7.63 23.99
C GLU A 393 15.54 -7.25 25.17
N HIS A 394 15.29 -5.96 25.35
CA HIS A 394 14.34 -5.47 26.35
C HIS A 394 12.94 -5.36 25.75
N CYS A 395 11.94 -5.61 26.60
CA CYS A 395 10.53 -5.43 26.28
C CYS A 395 9.94 -4.33 27.17
N LEU A 396 9.04 -3.54 26.59
CA LEU A 396 8.21 -2.62 27.35
C LEU A 396 7.06 -3.42 28.01
N VAL A 397 6.85 -3.21 29.31
CA VAL A 397 5.77 -3.87 30.08
C VAL A 397 4.56 -2.96 30.22
N SER A 398 4.77 -1.68 30.56
CA SER A 398 3.68 -0.70 30.69
C SER A 398 4.18 0.74 30.65
N PHE A 399 3.25 1.64 30.33
CA PHE A 399 3.38 3.08 30.53
C PHE A 399 2.55 3.51 31.74
N GLN A 400 3.12 4.37 32.57
CA GLN A 400 2.48 4.87 33.79
C GLN A 400 2.03 6.33 33.63
N PRO A 401 0.92 6.75 34.28
CA PRO A 401 0.40 8.12 34.17
C PRO A 401 1.39 9.22 34.61
N ASP A 402 2.35 8.89 35.48
CA ASP A 402 3.41 9.78 35.95
C ASP A 402 4.60 9.91 34.96
N ARG A 403 4.39 9.51 33.69
CA ARG A 403 5.37 9.51 32.61
C ARG A 403 6.59 8.63 32.89
N LYS A 404 6.36 7.49 33.52
CA LYS A 404 7.35 6.42 33.61
C LYS A 404 7.01 5.29 32.66
N CYS A 405 8.04 4.61 32.17
CA CYS A 405 7.91 3.35 31.45
C CYS A 405 8.60 2.24 32.23
N LEU A 406 7.98 1.06 32.23
CA LEU A 406 8.50 -0.12 32.89
C LEU A 406 9.11 -1.07 31.86
N LEU A 407 10.42 -1.30 31.96
CA LEU A 407 11.16 -2.13 31.03
C LEU A 407 11.56 -3.44 31.69
N GLN A 408 11.43 -4.54 30.95
CA GLN A 408 11.89 -5.85 31.33
C GLN A 408 13.05 -6.28 30.44
N GLY A 409 14.18 -6.62 31.05
CA GLY A 409 15.35 -7.18 30.39
C GLY A 409 16.28 -7.83 31.42
N ASP A 410 16.96 -8.90 31.00
CA ASP A 410 17.88 -9.67 31.85
C ASP A 410 17.25 -10.12 33.18
N ASN A 411 15.97 -10.54 33.13
CA ASN A 411 15.14 -10.90 34.29
C ASN A 411 14.98 -9.79 35.36
N SER A 412 15.31 -8.55 35.02
CA SER A 412 15.13 -7.39 35.87
C SER A 412 14.03 -6.47 35.33
N LEU A 413 13.32 -5.83 36.24
CA LEU A 413 12.28 -4.85 35.93
C LEU A 413 12.75 -3.48 36.38
N LYS A 414 12.80 -2.51 35.47
CA LYS A 414 13.33 -1.17 35.73
C LYS A 414 12.39 -0.09 35.23
N ALA A 415 12.17 0.93 36.05
CA ALA A 415 11.35 2.08 35.70
C ALA A 415 12.24 3.24 35.25
N PHE A 416 11.87 3.88 34.14
CA PHE A 416 12.56 5.05 33.60
C PHE A 416 11.56 6.18 33.40
N LYS A 417 11.96 7.41 33.74
CA LYS A 417 11.17 8.61 33.49
C LYS A 417 11.42 9.08 32.05
N ILE A 418 10.34 9.44 31.35
CA ILE A 418 10.39 9.82 29.95
C ILE A 418 9.54 11.07 29.70
N SER A 419 9.86 11.82 28.65
CA SER A 419 9.05 12.97 28.23
C SER A 419 7.94 12.54 27.27
N LEU A 420 8.28 11.64 26.33
CA LEU A 420 7.45 11.18 25.23
C LEU A 420 7.87 9.76 24.83
N ALA A 421 6.95 8.95 24.32
CA ALA A 421 7.22 7.63 23.77
C ALA A 421 6.78 7.50 22.31
N LEU A 422 7.60 6.83 21.49
CA LEU A 422 7.35 6.53 20.08
C LEU A 422 7.38 5.03 19.87
N VAL A 423 6.22 4.46 19.56
CA VAL A 423 6.03 3.04 19.25
C VAL A 423 6.11 2.86 17.73
N LEU A 424 7.30 2.53 17.23
CA LEU A 424 7.63 2.47 15.80
C LEU A 424 7.95 1.03 15.36
N ILE A 425 6.95 0.16 15.52
CA ILE A 425 7.06 -1.29 15.30
C ILE A 425 6.40 -1.78 14.00
N GLY A 426 6.07 -0.84 13.11
CA GLY A 426 5.45 -1.10 11.81
C GLY A 426 3.99 -0.65 11.72
N THR A 427 3.43 -0.78 10.54
CA THR A 427 2.05 -0.39 10.22
C THR A 427 1.33 -1.52 9.47
N ASN A 428 0.01 -1.49 9.51
CA ASN A 428 -0.89 -2.35 8.77
C ASN A 428 -1.77 -1.51 7.83
N PRO A 429 -2.23 -2.09 6.71
CA PRO A 429 -3.27 -1.46 5.90
C PRO A 429 -4.57 -1.31 6.69
N ASN A 430 -5.31 -0.24 6.43
CA ASN A 430 -6.63 -0.03 7.02
C ASN A 430 -7.72 -0.23 5.98
N LEU A 431 -8.38 -1.38 6.04
CA LEU A 431 -9.43 -1.79 5.11
C LEU A 431 -10.82 -1.81 5.78
N PHE A 432 -11.05 -0.98 6.79
CA PHE A 432 -12.31 -0.95 7.57
C PHE A 432 -13.59 -0.82 6.72
N PHE A 433 -13.48 -0.23 5.53
CA PHE A 433 -14.58 -0.08 4.59
C PHE A 433 -15.00 -1.41 3.90
N LEU A 434 -14.24 -2.49 4.09
CA LEU A 434 -14.59 -3.84 3.66
C LEU A 434 -15.11 -4.66 4.85
N LYS A 435 -16.01 -5.60 4.57
CA LYS A 435 -16.47 -6.60 5.55
C LYS A 435 -15.28 -7.33 6.18
N GLY A 436 -15.23 -7.35 7.51
CA GLY A 436 -14.14 -7.99 8.25
C GLY A 436 -12.75 -7.45 7.92
N GLN A 437 -12.65 -6.17 7.54
CA GLN A 437 -11.41 -5.54 7.06
C GLN A 437 -10.76 -6.27 5.87
N GLY A 438 -11.56 -6.96 5.05
CA GLY A 438 -11.06 -7.74 3.91
C GLY A 438 -10.26 -8.97 4.31
N GLN A 439 -10.32 -9.44 5.56
CA GLN A 439 -9.55 -10.59 6.05
C GLN A 439 -9.69 -11.84 5.17
N TYR A 440 -10.89 -12.08 4.64
CA TYR A 440 -11.21 -13.19 3.75
C TYR A 440 -10.49 -13.14 2.38
N LEU A 441 -9.92 -11.99 2.02
CA LEU A 441 -9.14 -11.79 0.79
C LEU A 441 -7.67 -12.19 0.96
N GLY A 442 -7.21 -12.42 2.19
CA GLY A 442 -5.82 -12.77 2.48
C GLY A 442 -5.47 -14.20 2.03
N LYS A 443 -4.17 -14.46 1.83
CA LYS A 443 -3.66 -15.83 1.60
C LYS A 443 -4.02 -16.78 2.74
N ASP A 444 -4.06 -16.26 3.95
CA ASP A 444 -4.54 -16.93 5.15
C ASP A 444 -5.75 -16.17 5.72
N PRO A 445 -6.99 -16.66 5.49
CA PRO A 445 -8.21 -16.03 6.00
C PRO A 445 -8.33 -15.98 7.53
N THR A 446 -7.47 -16.70 8.27
CA THR A 446 -7.49 -16.70 9.74
C THR A 446 -6.69 -15.56 10.36
N ARG A 447 -5.90 -14.84 9.56
CA ARG A 447 -5.02 -13.77 10.01
C ARG A 447 -5.43 -12.43 9.37
N PRO A 448 -5.21 -11.28 10.05
CA PRO A 448 -5.45 -9.98 9.45
C PRO A 448 -4.59 -9.75 8.21
N ILE A 449 -5.04 -8.89 7.30
CA ILE A 449 -4.27 -8.51 6.10
C ILE A 449 -2.99 -7.78 6.52
N SER A 450 -1.87 -8.18 5.95
CA SER A 450 -0.56 -7.58 6.19
C SER A 450 0.34 -7.72 4.97
N CYS A 451 0.98 -6.63 4.57
CA CYS A 451 1.81 -6.55 3.35
C CYS A 451 2.99 -7.53 3.33
N LYS A 452 3.45 -8.00 4.50
CA LYS A 452 4.57 -8.95 4.61
C LYS A 452 4.12 -10.35 5.00
N GLN A 453 3.19 -10.45 5.95
CA GLN A 453 2.84 -11.72 6.58
C GLN A 453 1.64 -12.40 5.93
N ASN A 454 0.66 -11.62 5.47
CA ASN A 454 -0.59 -12.12 4.91
C ASN A 454 -1.15 -11.15 3.87
N PRO A 455 -0.48 -11.01 2.71
CA PRO A 455 -0.97 -10.13 1.65
C PRO A 455 -2.29 -10.66 1.08
N ILE A 456 -3.02 -9.78 0.37
CA ILE A 456 -4.20 -10.16 -0.39
C ILE A 456 -3.79 -11.19 -1.45
N ASP A 457 -4.58 -12.26 -1.57
CA ASP A 457 -4.40 -13.29 -2.55
C ASP A 457 -4.97 -12.85 -3.91
N ILE A 458 -4.09 -12.79 -4.90
CA ILE A 458 -4.39 -12.31 -6.25
C ILE A 458 -3.90 -13.30 -7.30
N ASP A 459 -4.53 -13.26 -8.47
CA ASP A 459 -3.94 -13.83 -9.67
C ASP A 459 -2.67 -13.03 -10.05
N PRO A 460 -1.51 -13.69 -10.22
CA PRO A 460 -0.22 -13.01 -10.36
C PRO A 460 -0.05 -12.21 -11.67
N TYR A 461 -0.91 -12.44 -12.67
CA TYR A 461 -0.81 -11.80 -13.99
C TYR A 461 -1.88 -10.72 -14.23
N THR A 462 -3.02 -10.83 -13.56
CA THR A 462 -4.14 -9.90 -13.68
C THR A 462 -4.35 -9.01 -12.46
N TYR A 463 -3.81 -9.42 -11.30
CA TYR A 463 -3.96 -8.77 -9.99
C TYR A 463 -5.42 -8.72 -9.49
N GLU A 464 -6.30 -9.54 -10.07
CA GLU A 464 -7.65 -9.74 -9.57
C GLU A 464 -7.59 -10.60 -8.30
N CYS A 465 -8.38 -10.26 -7.30
CA CYS A 465 -8.47 -11.02 -6.06
C CYS A 465 -9.07 -12.41 -6.35
N THR A 466 -8.38 -13.48 -5.93
CA THR A 466 -8.79 -14.86 -6.25
C THR A 466 -10.15 -15.23 -5.66
N LYS A 467 -10.57 -14.52 -4.60
CA LYS A 467 -11.83 -14.74 -3.89
C LYS A 467 -12.98 -13.85 -4.36
N GLU A 468 -12.71 -12.77 -5.08
CA GLU A 468 -13.72 -11.77 -5.46
C GLU A 468 -13.54 -11.28 -6.89
N PRO A 469 -14.26 -11.86 -7.86
CA PRO A 469 -14.27 -11.36 -9.24
C PRO A 469 -14.73 -9.90 -9.29
N GLY A 470 -14.01 -9.09 -10.07
CA GLY A 470 -14.21 -7.64 -10.19
C GLY A 470 -13.51 -6.81 -9.10
N LEU A 471 -12.91 -7.43 -8.09
CA LEU A 471 -12.07 -6.75 -7.10
C LEU A 471 -10.59 -7.00 -7.41
N PHE A 472 -9.80 -5.94 -7.48
CA PHE A 472 -8.36 -6.00 -7.71
C PHE A 472 -7.61 -5.39 -6.52
N ALA A 473 -6.36 -5.79 -6.33
CA ALA A 473 -5.49 -5.22 -5.31
C ALA A 473 -4.09 -5.00 -5.87
N MET A 474 -3.39 -3.93 -5.45
CA MET A 474 -2.05 -3.64 -5.94
C MET A 474 -1.17 -2.89 -4.93
N GLY A 475 0.14 -2.87 -5.19
CA GLY A 475 1.13 -2.25 -4.31
C GLY A 475 1.33 -3.05 -3.02
N PRO A 476 1.51 -2.39 -1.86
CA PRO A 476 1.83 -3.09 -0.61
C PRO A 476 0.81 -4.16 -0.20
N LEU A 477 -0.47 -4.00 -0.56
CA LEU A 477 -1.52 -4.98 -0.24
C LEU A 477 -1.24 -6.37 -0.81
N VAL A 478 -0.51 -6.46 -1.92
CA VAL A 478 -0.14 -7.73 -2.59
C VAL A 478 1.35 -8.07 -2.42
N GLY A 479 2.04 -7.39 -1.50
CA GLY A 479 3.46 -7.62 -1.19
C GLY A 479 4.44 -6.74 -1.96
N ASP A 480 3.97 -5.88 -2.87
CA ASP A 480 4.82 -4.94 -3.61
C ASP A 480 5.05 -3.65 -2.80
N ASN A 481 6.03 -3.71 -1.91
CA ASN A 481 6.30 -2.64 -0.95
C ASN A 481 7.12 -1.46 -1.52
N PHE A 482 7.74 -1.61 -2.69
CA PHE A 482 8.55 -0.56 -3.32
C PHE A 482 7.82 0.04 -4.53
N VAL A 483 7.97 1.36 -4.73
CA VAL A 483 7.37 2.07 -5.87
C VAL A 483 7.79 1.48 -7.21
N ARG A 484 9.01 0.93 -7.29
CA ARG A 484 9.52 0.24 -8.47
C ARG A 484 8.60 -0.89 -8.94
N PHE A 485 8.06 -1.68 -8.00
CA PHE A 485 7.30 -2.90 -8.27
C PHE A 485 5.79 -2.68 -8.39
N LEU A 486 5.21 -1.72 -7.65
CA LEU A 486 3.75 -1.47 -7.71
C LEU A 486 3.23 -1.12 -9.12
N LYS A 487 4.13 -0.66 -10.01
CA LYS A 487 3.84 -0.36 -11.41
C LYS A 487 3.42 -1.63 -12.18
N GLY A 488 3.93 -2.80 -11.80
CA GLY A 488 3.52 -4.08 -12.39
C GLY A 488 2.06 -4.40 -12.15
N GLY A 489 1.55 -4.14 -10.95
CA GLY A 489 0.13 -4.29 -10.67
C GLY A 489 -0.73 -3.40 -11.56
N ALA A 490 -0.28 -2.16 -11.82
CA ALA A 490 -0.98 -1.29 -12.76
C ALA A 490 -1.03 -1.89 -14.18
N LEU A 491 0.08 -2.48 -14.65
CA LEU A 491 0.16 -3.17 -15.94
C LEU A 491 -0.77 -4.39 -16.02
N GLY A 492 -0.75 -5.24 -15.00
CA GLY A 492 -1.59 -6.45 -14.93
C GLY A 492 -3.08 -6.13 -14.93
N ILE A 493 -3.51 -5.19 -14.08
CA ILE A 493 -4.91 -4.75 -14.00
C ILE A 493 -5.34 -4.13 -15.33
N ALA A 494 -4.55 -3.21 -15.88
CA ALA A 494 -4.88 -2.58 -17.16
C ALA A 494 -4.96 -3.62 -18.30
N SER A 495 -4.04 -4.58 -18.36
CA SER A 495 -4.07 -5.66 -19.35
C SER A 495 -5.35 -6.49 -19.26
N CYS A 496 -5.71 -6.90 -18.03
CA CYS A 496 -6.92 -7.67 -17.76
C CYS A 496 -8.18 -6.91 -18.22
N LEU A 497 -8.33 -5.66 -17.78
CA LEU A 497 -9.50 -4.84 -18.11
C LEU A 497 -9.61 -4.53 -19.60
N LEU A 498 -8.49 -4.23 -20.29
CA LEU A 498 -8.48 -4.03 -21.74
C LEU A 498 -8.89 -5.31 -22.50
N LYS A 499 -8.38 -6.47 -22.09
CA LYS A 499 -8.75 -7.76 -22.69
C LYS A 499 -10.25 -8.06 -22.50
N ARG A 500 -10.80 -7.76 -21.31
CA ARG A 500 -12.25 -7.87 -21.01
C ARG A 500 -13.09 -6.94 -21.89
N LEU A 501 -12.69 -5.67 -22.01
CA LEU A 501 -13.38 -4.69 -22.85
C LEU A 501 -13.45 -5.16 -24.31
N LYS A 502 -12.31 -5.57 -24.89
CA LYS A 502 -12.25 -6.06 -26.27
C LYS A 502 -13.08 -7.32 -26.50
N LYS A 503 -13.13 -8.24 -25.52
CA LYS A 503 -13.98 -9.43 -25.59
C LYS A 503 -15.46 -9.04 -25.61
N ARG A 504 -15.87 -8.09 -24.77
CA ARG A 504 -17.25 -7.56 -24.73
C ARG A 504 -17.64 -6.85 -26.02
N GLU A 505 -16.76 -6.02 -26.58
CA GLU A 505 -16.99 -5.35 -27.88
C GLU A 505 -17.14 -6.34 -29.03
N LYS A 506 -16.34 -7.42 -29.05
CA LYS A 506 -16.45 -8.48 -30.05
C LYS A 506 -17.80 -9.23 -29.95
N LEU A 507 -18.26 -9.52 -28.74
CA LEU A 507 -19.55 -10.17 -28.50
C LEU A 507 -20.71 -9.28 -28.96
N ILE A 508 -20.72 -7.99 -28.59
CA ILE A 508 -21.76 -7.05 -29.02
C ILE A 508 -21.82 -6.94 -30.55
N ARG A 509 -20.65 -6.90 -31.23
CA ARG A 509 -20.58 -6.87 -32.70
C ARG A 509 -21.03 -8.17 -33.36
N ALA A 510 -20.91 -9.30 -32.67
CA ALA A 510 -21.38 -10.59 -33.17
C ALA A 510 -22.90 -10.71 -33.04
N ASP A 511 -23.46 -10.28 -31.90
CA ASP A 511 -24.91 -10.31 -31.63
C ASP A 511 -25.67 -9.28 -32.48
N GLY A 512 -25.07 -8.11 -32.77
CA GLY A 512 -25.66 -7.10 -33.65
C GLY A 512 -25.57 -7.41 -35.15
N LYS A 513 -25.08 -8.59 -35.54
CA LYS A 513 -25.01 -9.08 -36.92
C LYS A 513 -25.95 -10.27 -37.21
N MET A 514 -26.82 -10.63 -36.26
CA MET A 514 -27.91 -11.60 -36.47
C MET A 514 -29.20 -10.94 -36.94
#